data_AF-A0A517P060-F1
#
_entry.id   AF-A0A517P060-F1
#
_cell.length_a   1.000
_cell.length_b   1.000
_cell.length_c   1.000
_cell.angle_alpha   90.00
_cell.angle_beta   90.00
_cell.angle_gamma   90.00
#
_symmetry.space_group_name_H-M   'P 1'
#
loop_
_entity.id
_entity.type
_entity.pdbx_description
1 polymer ?
#
loop_
_entity_poly.entity_id
_entity_poly.type
_entity_poly.pdbx_seq_one_letter_code
_entity_poly.pdbx_strand_id
1 'polypeptide(L)'
;MRQILPLTSILTVLLFASLAVCDDWPRFRGPSLDGISRETDWSDLAGRDQPTKRWIQDVGTGVSGIVTSESMLYTIGNNDDTDSVQCLHCDSGKTVWSFTYDCPLDPNEFEGGPTSTPTVDGDSLYTLSRLGQVHCFEKLTGKLRWSVDAAEVNDIRVPAWGFAGSPLLVGDTVLLNVGEAGLALNKDSGEMIWKSADKDAGYSSMVPIQQQGKAAVVFGSARSYLCVEIDSGKERWRQRWLTTFGCNAADPIVAGESVFVSSGYNRGSALLRTADGDPKVVWKSKEMQNQLSTSILINGFVYGIHGDVDAGTQLRCLKLATGEVAWSEDSFQPSAIAAAGDRLIVITNEGQLVIAKATSKEYEGLSLHPIIDGKCWTSPTLSDGLLYVRSIDGELTCLDLRTSSQN
;
A
#
# COMPACT_ATOMS: atom_id res chain seq x y z
N MET A 1 -12.39 68.30 -42.11
CA MET A 1 -11.22 67.49 -41.72
C MET A 1 -11.67 66.46 -40.70
N ARG A 2 -11.77 65.19 -41.10
CA ARG A 2 -12.14 64.07 -40.21
C ARG A 2 -10.87 63.25 -39.92
N GLN A 3 -10.51 63.14 -38.65
CA GLN A 3 -9.41 62.31 -38.16
C GLN A 3 -9.84 60.84 -38.10
N ILE A 4 -8.96 59.94 -38.55
CA ILE A 4 -9.09 58.49 -38.44
C ILE A 4 -8.08 58.05 -37.36
N LEU A 5 -8.55 57.41 -36.30
CA LEU A 5 -7.73 56.76 -35.27
C LEU A 5 -7.53 55.27 -35.63
N PRO A 6 -6.35 54.69 -35.40
CA PRO A 6 -6.12 53.27 -35.65
C PRO A 6 -6.55 52.43 -34.44
N LEU A 7 -7.15 51.27 -34.72
CA LEU A 7 -7.54 50.25 -33.76
C LEU A 7 -6.32 49.35 -33.49
N THR A 8 -5.76 49.40 -32.28
CA THR A 8 -4.73 48.45 -31.83
C THR A 8 -5.39 47.23 -31.18
N SER A 9 -5.31 46.07 -31.85
CA SER A 9 -5.68 44.78 -31.25
C SER A 9 -4.62 44.34 -30.25
N ILE A 10 -5.00 44.19 -28.99
CA ILE A 10 -4.19 43.57 -27.94
C ILE A 10 -4.45 42.06 -27.99
N LEU A 11 -3.39 41.29 -28.27
CA LEU A 11 -3.41 39.83 -28.24
C LEU A 11 -3.15 39.36 -26.79
N THR A 12 -4.18 38.83 -26.12
CA THR A 12 -4.05 38.27 -24.76
C THR A 12 -3.50 36.85 -24.87
N VAL A 13 -2.25 36.64 -24.43
CA VAL A 13 -1.66 35.31 -24.28
C VAL A 13 -2.11 34.73 -22.94
N LEU A 14 -2.97 33.71 -22.98
CA LEU A 14 -3.31 32.90 -21.80
C LEU A 14 -2.17 31.92 -21.54
N LEU A 15 -1.36 32.19 -20.51
CA LEU A 15 -0.45 31.19 -19.92
C LEU A 15 -1.30 30.12 -19.23
N PHE A 16 -1.39 28.93 -19.81
CA PHE A 16 -1.77 27.74 -19.06
C PHE A 16 -0.56 27.33 -18.22
N ALA A 17 -0.56 27.70 -16.94
CA ALA A 17 0.31 27.05 -15.97
C ALA A 17 -0.15 25.59 -15.87
N SER A 18 0.70 24.64 -16.28
CA SER A 18 0.53 23.24 -15.91
C SER A 18 0.62 23.19 -14.39
N LEU A 19 -0.50 23.01 -13.71
CA LEU A 19 -0.49 22.61 -12.31
C LEU A 19 0.28 21.28 -12.27
N ALA A 20 1.47 21.30 -11.66
CA ALA A 20 2.10 20.06 -11.24
C ALA A 20 1.06 19.34 -10.37
N VAL A 21 0.65 18.15 -10.79
CA VAL A 21 -0.30 17.35 -10.03
C VAL A 21 0.46 16.84 -8.82
N CYS A 22 0.29 17.56 -7.71
CA CYS A 22 0.58 17.08 -6.36
C CYS A 22 -0.26 15.82 -6.14
N ASP A 23 0.40 14.68 -5.94
CA ASP A 23 -0.28 13.38 -5.77
C ASP A 23 -0.13 12.95 -4.31
N ASP A 24 -1.19 13.16 -3.54
CA ASP A 24 -1.32 12.61 -2.19
C ASP A 24 -1.32 11.08 -2.25
N TRP A 25 -0.87 10.44 -1.17
CA TRP A 25 -0.88 8.98 -1.01
C TRP A 25 -1.76 8.60 0.17
N PRO A 26 -3.10 8.71 0.07
CA PRO A 26 -3.98 8.74 1.25
C PRO A 26 -4.21 7.37 1.90
N ARG A 27 -3.75 6.27 1.30
CA ARG A 27 -4.11 4.90 1.71
C ARG A 27 -3.04 3.90 1.32
N PHE A 28 -3.12 2.68 1.85
CA PHE A 28 -2.24 1.58 1.44
C PHE A 28 -2.27 1.40 -0.08
N ARG A 29 -1.09 1.24 -0.70
CA ARG A 29 -0.92 1.17 -2.18
C ARG A 29 -1.40 2.42 -2.95
N GLY A 30 -1.53 3.56 -2.29
CA GLY A 30 -1.70 4.85 -2.94
C GLY A 30 -3.12 5.15 -3.42
N PRO A 31 -3.31 6.26 -4.14
CA PRO A 31 -4.64 6.79 -4.46
C PRO A 31 -5.49 5.84 -5.31
N SER A 32 -4.85 4.97 -6.10
CA SER A 32 -5.50 3.99 -6.98
C SER A 32 -5.44 2.53 -6.47
N LEU A 33 -4.91 2.28 -5.27
CA LEU A 33 -4.71 0.94 -4.68
C LEU A 33 -3.80 -0.01 -5.51
N ASP A 34 -3.03 0.53 -6.45
CA ASP A 34 -2.17 -0.23 -7.37
C ASP A 34 -0.67 -0.13 -7.04
N GLY A 35 -0.31 0.68 -6.03
CA GLY A 35 1.07 0.91 -5.60
C GLY A 35 1.83 1.86 -6.52
N ILE A 36 1.13 2.69 -7.29
CA ILE A 36 1.71 3.56 -8.31
C ILE A 36 1.39 5.05 -8.01
N SER A 37 2.42 5.87 -7.81
CA SER A 37 2.29 7.33 -7.85
C SER A 37 2.17 7.80 -9.30
N ARG A 38 1.34 8.80 -9.56
CA ARG A 38 1.19 9.38 -10.91
C ARG A 38 2.25 10.41 -11.23
N GLU A 39 3.15 10.69 -10.30
CA GLU A 39 4.27 11.61 -10.51
C GLU A 39 5.23 11.08 -11.58
N THR A 40 5.57 11.97 -12.52
CA THR A 40 6.54 11.72 -13.59
C THR A 40 7.76 12.63 -13.50
N ASP A 41 7.65 13.77 -12.82
CA ASP A 41 8.72 14.77 -12.70
C ASP A 41 9.49 14.61 -11.39
N TRP A 42 10.22 13.51 -11.29
CA TRP A 42 11.08 13.20 -10.15
C TRP A 42 12.39 12.58 -10.63
N SER A 43 13.43 12.78 -9.83
CA SER A 43 14.80 12.34 -10.09
C SER A 43 14.92 10.83 -9.95
N ASP A 44 15.33 10.16 -11.01
CA ASP A 44 15.70 8.73 -10.99
C ASP A 44 17.11 8.48 -10.43
N LEU A 45 17.80 9.53 -10.00
CA LEU A 45 19.16 9.51 -9.47
C LEU A 45 20.22 9.05 -10.49
N ALA A 46 19.88 8.98 -11.78
CA ALA A 46 20.82 8.57 -12.82
C ALA A 46 22.05 9.51 -12.85
N GLY A 47 23.23 8.93 -12.58
CA GLY A 47 24.50 9.66 -12.59
C GLY A 47 24.71 10.65 -11.44
N ARG A 48 23.95 10.55 -10.34
CA ARG A 48 24.13 11.38 -9.13
C ARG A 48 24.81 10.63 -7.98
N ASP A 49 25.40 11.41 -7.06
CA ASP A 49 25.70 10.98 -5.69
C ASP A 49 24.38 10.71 -4.92
N GLN A 50 24.48 10.09 -3.73
CA GLN A 50 23.34 9.63 -2.91
C GLN A 50 22.16 10.64 -2.82
N PRO A 51 20.89 10.16 -2.75
CA PRO A 51 19.73 11.03 -2.60
C PRO A 51 19.84 11.87 -1.32
N THR A 52 19.35 13.11 -1.37
CA THR A 52 19.40 14.00 -0.21
C THR A 52 18.41 13.53 0.85
N LYS A 53 18.91 13.08 2.01
CA LYS A 53 18.08 12.86 3.20
C LYS A 53 17.59 14.20 3.74
N ARG A 54 16.31 14.50 3.58
CA ARG A 54 15.70 15.77 4.01
C ARG A 54 15.53 15.81 5.51
N TRP A 55 15.09 14.71 6.09
CA TRP A 55 14.98 14.50 7.53
C TRP A 55 14.88 13.01 7.84
N ILE A 56 15.15 12.67 9.09
CA ILE A 56 15.02 11.35 9.68
C ILE A 56 14.22 11.52 10.97
N GLN A 57 13.30 10.60 11.25
CA GLN A 57 12.49 10.61 12.47
C GLN A 57 12.30 9.19 12.99
N ASP A 58 12.30 9.04 14.31
CA ASP A 58 11.89 7.79 14.96
C ASP A 58 10.36 7.77 15.11
N VAL A 59 9.73 6.77 14.49
CA VAL A 59 8.28 6.54 14.57
C VAL A 59 7.92 5.27 15.35
N GLY A 60 8.89 4.63 16.00
CA GLY A 60 8.72 3.39 16.75
C GLY A 60 8.69 2.14 15.88
N THR A 61 8.79 0.97 16.50
CA THR A 61 8.90 -0.33 15.80
C THR A 61 7.62 -0.66 15.02
N GLY A 62 7.74 -1.26 13.83
CA GLY A 62 6.60 -1.75 13.05
C GLY A 62 6.79 -1.66 11.53
N VAL A 63 5.75 -2.06 10.79
CA VAL A 63 5.75 -2.18 9.32
C VAL A 63 4.62 -1.37 8.67
N SER A 64 3.87 -0.56 9.45
CA SER A 64 2.86 0.34 8.90
C SER A 64 3.45 1.21 7.80
N GLY A 65 2.73 1.29 6.67
CA GLY A 65 3.02 2.21 5.59
C GLY A 65 2.94 3.67 6.02
N ILE A 66 3.33 4.54 5.09
CA ILE A 66 3.25 5.98 5.21
C ILE A 66 2.15 6.44 4.27
N VAL A 67 1.21 7.24 4.76
CA VAL A 67 0.19 7.88 3.93
C VAL A 67 0.31 9.37 4.03
N THR A 68 0.09 10.08 2.94
CA THR A 68 0.16 11.54 2.88
C THR A 68 -1.19 12.15 2.52
N SER A 69 -1.49 13.31 3.11
CA SER A 69 -2.59 14.18 2.72
C SER A 69 -2.27 15.62 3.06
N GLU A 70 -2.36 16.54 2.11
CA GLU A 70 -2.28 17.99 2.34
C GLU A 70 -1.06 18.40 3.19
N SER A 71 0.16 18.01 2.78
CA SER A 71 1.43 18.27 3.49
C SER A 71 1.61 17.57 4.84
N MET A 72 0.67 16.71 5.25
CA MET A 72 0.81 15.86 6.42
C MET A 72 1.10 14.42 5.99
N LEU A 73 1.83 13.70 6.83
CA LEU A 73 1.99 12.26 6.73
C LEU A 73 1.49 11.57 7.98
N TYR A 74 0.99 10.35 7.83
CA TYR A 74 0.44 9.53 8.90
C TYR A 74 1.05 8.13 8.88
N THR A 75 1.36 7.60 10.07
CA THR A 75 1.83 6.22 10.25
C THR A 75 1.56 5.75 11.68
N ILE A 76 1.85 4.48 11.95
CA ILE A 76 1.72 3.86 13.27
C ILE A 76 3.04 3.16 13.62
N GLY A 77 3.48 3.25 14.87
CA GLY A 77 4.59 2.45 15.38
C GLY A 77 4.41 2.14 16.87
N ASN A 78 5.25 1.26 17.39
CA ASN A 78 5.18 0.75 18.74
C ASN A 78 6.45 1.11 19.53
N ASN A 79 6.26 1.61 20.75
CA ASN A 79 7.33 1.83 21.72
C ASN A 79 6.90 1.21 23.05
N ASP A 80 7.65 0.23 23.55
CA ASP A 80 7.43 -0.42 24.86
C ASP A 80 5.97 -0.86 25.08
N ASP A 81 5.45 -1.75 24.22
CA ASP A 81 4.08 -2.28 24.27
C ASP A 81 2.97 -1.23 24.14
N THR A 82 3.30 -0.08 23.57
CA THR A 82 2.37 1.02 23.29
C THR A 82 2.43 1.40 21.82
N ASP A 83 1.32 1.25 21.11
CA ASP A 83 1.18 1.76 19.74
C ASP A 83 0.94 3.27 19.77
N SER A 84 1.44 3.97 18.76
CA SER A 84 1.29 5.41 18.55
C SER A 84 0.87 5.70 17.11
N VAL A 85 -0.33 6.26 16.92
CA VAL A 85 -0.75 6.87 15.66
C VAL A 85 -0.15 8.27 15.61
N GLN A 86 0.56 8.59 14.54
CA GLN A 86 1.33 9.83 14.45
C GLN A 86 0.98 10.62 13.19
N CYS A 87 0.91 11.94 13.33
CA CYS A 87 0.87 12.89 12.22
C CYS A 87 2.12 13.74 12.24
N LEU A 88 2.85 13.78 11.13
CA LEU A 88 4.07 14.58 10.97
C LEU A 88 3.91 15.52 9.77
N HIS A 89 4.62 16.64 9.78
CA HIS A 89 4.66 17.53 8.62
C HIS A 89 5.64 16.99 7.56
N CYS A 90 5.18 16.80 6.32
CA CYS A 90 5.94 16.20 5.21
C CYS A 90 7.31 16.84 4.98
N ASP A 91 7.39 18.18 5.01
CA ASP A 91 8.66 18.86 4.77
C ASP A 91 9.69 18.76 5.89
N SER A 92 9.27 18.62 7.15
CA SER A 92 10.16 18.81 8.29
C SER A 92 10.34 17.56 9.16
N GLY A 93 9.48 16.55 9.00
CA GLY A 93 9.47 15.36 9.84
C GLY A 93 8.99 15.62 11.27
N LYS A 94 8.61 16.86 11.61
CA LYS A 94 8.16 17.20 12.96
C LYS A 94 6.77 16.64 13.22
N THR A 95 6.62 15.96 14.35
CA THR A 95 5.32 15.50 14.87
C THR A 95 4.42 16.71 15.14
N VAL A 96 3.24 16.68 14.54
CA VAL A 96 2.14 17.64 14.74
C VAL A 96 1.25 17.17 15.90
N TRP A 97 0.87 15.91 15.89
CA TRP A 97 0.15 15.25 16.97
C TRP A 97 0.47 13.75 17.01
N SER A 98 0.25 13.14 18.17
CA SER A 98 0.27 11.69 18.35
C SER A 98 -0.87 11.24 19.27
N PHE A 99 -1.31 10.00 19.08
CA PHE A 99 -2.29 9.33 19.92
C PHE A 99 -1.79 7.93 20.25
N THR A 100 -1.75 7.58 21.54
CA THR A 100 -1.20 6.30 22.01
C THR A 100 -2.27 5.40 22.61
N TYR A 101 -2.10 4.09 22.47
CA TYR A 101 -2.95 3.08 23.10
C TYR A 101 -2.15 1.82 23.42
N ASP A 102 -2.56 1.08 24.45
CA ASP A 102 -1.90 -0.15 24.86
C ASP A 102 -2.03 -1.21 23.77
N CYS A 103 -0.90 -1.71 23.29
CA CYS A 103 -0.84 -2.78 22.31
C CYS A 103 0.56 -3.43 22.35
N PRO A 104 0.68 -4.66 22.85
CA PRO A 104 1.97 -5.33 22.97
C PRO A 104 2.73 -5.40 21.65
N LEU A 105 4.05 -5.27 21.72
CA LEU A 105 4.95 -5.36 20.57
C LEU A 105 4.85 -6.74 19.91
N ASP A 106 4.91 -7.80 20.74
CA ASP A 106 4.84 -9.23 20.36
C ASP A 106 5.75 -9.63 19.18
N PRO A 107 7.08 -9.65 19.39
CA PRO A 107 8.01 -10.16 18.40
C PRO A 107 7.75 -11.64 18.08
N ASN A 108 7.45 -11.96 16.82
CA ASN A 108 7.16 -13.32 16.38
C ASN A 108 7.59 -13.52 14.91
N GLU A 109 8.76 -14.12 14.68
CA GLU A 109 9.43 -14.22 13.35
C GLU A 109 9.78 -12.86 12.69
N PHE A 110 9.45 -11.75 13.35
CA PHE A 110 9.88 -10.39 13.08
C PHE A 110 9.82 -9.56 14.38
N GLU A 111 10.22 -8.30 14.32
CA GLU A 111 10.39 -7.41 15.48
C GLU A 111 9.07 -7.02 16.17
N GLY A 112 7.91 -7.24 15.52
CA GLY A 112 6.59 -6.95 16.07
C GLY A 112 6.04 -5.57 15.69
N GLY A 113 5.00 -5.14 16.40
CA GLY A 113 4.36 -3.83 16.23
C GLY A 113 3.29 -3.78 15.12
N PRO A 114 2.78 -2.59 14.81
CA PRO A 114 1.68 -2.39 13.86
C PRO A 114 2.13 -2.64 12.41
N THR A 115 1.30 -3.38 11.67
CA THR A 115 1.54 -3.75 10.26
C THR A 115 0.51 -3.17 9.30
N SER A 116 -0.69 -2.86 9.79
CA SER A 116 -1.72 -2.15 9.03
C SER A 116 -1.33 -0.70 8.75
N THR A 117 -1.65 -0.21 7.56
CA THR A 117 -1.42 1.19 7.15
C THR A 117 -2.67 2.03 7.41
N PRO A 118 -2.57 3.26 7.94
CA PRO A 118 -3.70 4.17 8.07
C PRO A 118 -4.35 4.50 6.72
N THR A 119 -5.61 4.95 6.75
CA THR A 119 -6.29 5.49 5.56
C THR A 119 -6.93 6.83 5.86
N VAL A 120 -6.70 7.79 4.96
CA VAL A 120 -7.30 9.13 4.97
C VAL A 120 -8.50 9.16 4.02
N ASP A 121 -9.62 9.70 4.49
CA ASP A 121 -10.79 10.03 3.67
C ASP A 121 -11.36 11.37 4.13
N GLY A 122 -11.28 12.39 3.26
CA GLY A 122 -11.64 13.76 3.61
C GLY A 122 -10.85 14.29 4.81
N ASP A 123 -11.56 14.63 5.88
CA ASP A 123 -11.00 15.15 7.14
C ASP A 123 -10.76 14.06 8.20
N SER A 124 -10.92 12.79 7.85
CA SER A 124 -10.84 11.65 8.76
C SER A 124 -9.59 10.80 8.49
N LEU A 125 -9.02 10.24 9.56
CA LEU A 125 -7.98 9.21 9.53
C LEU A 125 -8.50 7.94 10.22
N TYR A 126 -8.37 6.80 9.55
CA TYR A 126 -8.82 5.49 10.03
C TYR A 126 -7.63 4.55 10.26
N THR A 127 -7.61 3.85 11.39
CA THR A 127 -6.56 2.89 11.73
C THR A 127 -7.13 1.56 12.21
N LEU A 128 -6.34 0.50 12.09
CA LEU A 128 -6.59 -0.82 12.65
C LEU A 128 -5.33 -1.27 13.38
N SER A 129 -5.44 -1.58 14.68
CA SER A 129 -4.34 -2.16 15.44
C SER A 129 -4.22 -3.67 15.19
N ARG A 130 -3.06 -4.23 15.50
CA ARG A 130 -2.81 -5.67 15.39
C ARG A 130 -3.74 -6.53 16.26
N LEU A 131 -4.29 -5.95 17.33
CA LEU A 131 -5.26 -6.61 18.22
C LEU A 131 -6.73 -6.36 17.83
N GLY A 132 -6.99 -5.49 16.86
CA GLY A 132 -8.35 -5.23 16.35
C GLY A 132 -8.95 -3.89 16.80
N GLN A 133 -8.21 -3.04 17.50
CA GLN A 133 -8.70 -1.71 17.85
C GLN A 133 -8.77 -0.84 16.59
N VAL A 134 -9.98 -0.43 16.24
CA VAL A 134 -10.27 0.45 15.12
C VAL A 134 -10.50 1.86 15.66
N HIS A 135 -9.88 2.85 15.04
CA HIS A 135 -10.04 4.23 15.43
C HIS A 135 -10.38 5.11 14.22
N CYS A 136 -11.15 6.16 14.46
CA CYS A 136 -11.33 7.27 13.54
C CYS A 136 -10.95 8.58 14.25
N PHE A 137 -10.11 9.37 13.60
CA PHE A 137 -9.64 10.67 14.10
C PHE A 137 -10.01 11.78 13.13
N GLU A 138 -10.13 13.00 13.64
CA GLU A 138 -9.94 14.19 12.81
C GLU A 138 -8.46 14.30 12.39
N LYS A 139 -8.18 14.25 11.08
CA LYS A 139 -6.83 14.02 10.55
C LYS A 139 -5.82 15.11 10.96
N LEU A 140 -6.24 16.37 11.10
CA LEU A 140 -5.32 17.47 11.39
C LEU A 140 -5.07 17.69 12.89
N THR A 141 -6.01 17.29 13.74
CA THR A 141 -5.94 17.56 15.20
C THR A 141 -5.60 16.32 16.01
N GLY A 142 -5.78 15.12 15.45
CA GLY A 142 -5.65 13.86 16.18
C GLY A 142 -6.80 13.60 17.15
N LYS A 143 -7.87 14.41 17.11
CA LYS A 143 -9.03 14.23 17.98
C LYS A 143 -9.76 12.94 17.59
N LEU A 144 -9.83 12.00 18.53
CA LEU A 144 -10.62 10.77 18.37
C LEU A 144 -12.10 11.11 18.18
N ARG A 145 -12.69 10.61 17.09
CA ARG A 145 -14.12 10.72 16.77
C ARG A 145 -14.89 9.53 17.30
N TRP A 146 -14.39 8.33 17.04
CA TRP A 146 -14.93 7.07 17.56
C TRP A 146 -13.83 6.00 17.61
N SER A 147 -14.06 4.98 18.43
CA SER A 147 -13.23 3.77 18.50
C SER A 147 -14.12 2.55 18.69
N VAL A 148 -13.71 1.43 18.10
CA VAL A 148 -14.36 0.12 18.21
C VAL A 148 -13.28 -0.94 18.34
N ASP A 149 -13.46 -1.88 19.26
CA ASP A 149 -12.61 -3.07 19.29
C ASP A 149 -13.26 -4.18 18.44
N ALA A 150 -12.65 -4.48 17.30
CA ALA A 150 -13.15 -5.51 16.39
C ALA A 150 -13.07 -6.92 17.00
N ALA A 151 -12.18 -7.18 17.96
CA ALA A 151 -12.13 -8.45 18.69
C ALA A 151 -13.31 -8.57 19.67
N GLU A 152 -13.71 -7.47 20.33
CA GLU A 152 -14.89 -7.45 21.21
C GLU A 152 -16.22 -7.63 20.45
N VAL A 153 -16.23 -7.36 19.13
CA VAL A 153 -17.45 -7.45 18.31
C VAL A 153 -17.99 -8.90 18.16
N ASN A 154 -17.25 -9.95 18.53
CA ASN A 154 -17.72 -11.30 18.96
C ASN A 154 -16.53 -12.27 18.86
N ASP A 155 -15.70 -12.37 19.89
CA ASP A 155 -14.69 -13.43 20.02
C ASP A 155 -13.81 -13.65 18.77
N ILE A 156 -13.55 -12.60 17.98
CA ILE A 156 -12.81 -12.79 16.73
C ILE A 156 -11.37 -13.12 17.05
N ARG A 157 -10.89 -14.26 16.55
CA ARG A 157 -9.53 -14.71 16.78
C ARG A 157 -8.51 -13.78 16.11
N VAL A 158 -7.60 -13.24 16.90
CA VAL A 158 -6.42 -12.51 16.41
C VAL A 158 -5.49 -13.49 15.67
N PRO A 159 -5.09 -13.20 14.41
CA PRO A 159 -4.13 -14.02 13.67
C PRO A 159 -2.75 -14.08 14.35
N ALA A 160 -1.91 -15.05 13.97
CA ALA A 160 -0.62 -15.29 14.63
C ALA A 160 0.38 -14.10 14.61
N TRP A 161 0.23 -13.19 13.64
CA TRP A 161 1.01 -11.95 13.52
C TRP A 161 0.15 -10.69 13.69
N GLY A 162 -1.06 -10.84 14.23
CA GLY A 162 -2.05 -9.78 14.35
C GLY A 162 -2.76 -9.44 13.03
N PHE A 163 -3.74 -8.54 13.10
CA PHE A 163 -4.38 -8.00 11.91
C PHE A 163 -3.44 -7.05 11.16
N ALA A 164 -3.37 -7.20 9.83
CA ALA A 164 -2.49 -6.42 8.96
C ALA A 164 -3.23 -5.73 7.80
N GLY A 165 -4.46 -6.17 7.47
CA GLY A 165 -5.22 -5.62 6.35
C GLY A 165 -5.63 -4.17 6.62
N SER A 166 -5.17 -3.26 5.78
CA SER A 166 -5.42 -1.82 5.96
C SER A 166 -6.90 -1.48 5.76
N PRO A 167 -7.48 -0.53 6.52
CA PRO A 167 -8.87 -0.11 6.34
C PRO A 167 -9.14 0.36 4.91
N LEU A 168 -10.15 -0.21 4.25
CA LEU A 168 -10.62 0.25 2.94
C LEU A 168 -11.91 1.06 3.11
N LEU A 169 -11.94 2.28 2.59
CA LEU A 169 -13.15 3.11 2.59
C LEU A 169 -13.86 3.04 1.24
N VAL A 170 -15.16 2.73 1.28
CA VAL A 170 -16.07 2.75 0.13
C VAL A 170 -17.38 3.44 0.52
N GLY A 171 -17.59 4.67 0.02
CA GLY A 171 -18.76 5.47 0.38
C GLY A 171 -18.77 5.81 1.86
N ASP A 172 -19.76 5.29 2.58
CA ASP A 172 -19.92 5.48 4.04
C ASP A 172 -19.47 4.27 4.86
N THR A 173 -18.77 3.32 4.23
CA THR A 173 -18.36 2.05 4.85
C THR A 173 -16.84 1.97 5.00
N VAL A 174 -16.39 1.58 6.19
CA VAL A 174 -15.03 1.13 6.49
C VAL A 174 -15.01 -0.40 6.48
N LEU A 175 -14.20 -0.98 5.59
CA LEU A 175 -14.06 -2.41 5.40
C LEU A 175 -12.72 -2.90 5.95
N LEU A 176 -12.76 -3.98 6.72
CA LEU A 176 -11.60 -4.51 7.45
C LEU A 176 -11.47 -6.03 7.22
N ASN A 177 -10.26 -6.52 6.94
CA ASN A 177 -9.99 -7.95 6.85
C ASN A 177 -9.84 -8.56 8.24
N VAL A 178 -10.98 -8.74 8.90
CA VAL A 178 -11.13 -9.29 10.24
C VAL A 178 -12.16 -10.42 10.18
N GLY A 179 -11.88 -11.55 10.83
CA GLY A 179 -12.68 -12.78 10.68
C GLY A 179 -12.54 -13.45 9.31
N GLU A 180 -13.45 -14.36 8.96
CA GLU A 180 -13.34 -15.14 7.71
C GLU A 180 -13.49 -14.29 6.44
N ALA A 181 -14.48 -13.40 6.44
CA ALA A 181 -14.95 -12.67 5.27
C ALA A 181 -15.07 -11.15 5.52
N GLY A 182 -14.43 -10.66 6.60
CA GLY A 182 -14.32 -9.25 6.92
C GLY A 182 -15.32 -8.73 7.94
N LEU A 183 -15.20 -7.42 8.20
CA LEU A 183 -16.05 -6.59 9.03
C LEU A 183 -16.31 -5.28 8.29
N ALA A 184 -17.53 -4.76 8.39
CA ALA A 184 -17.90 -3.43 7.90
C ALA A 184 -18.44 -2.56 9.03
N LEU A 185 -17.92 -1.34 9.11
CA LEU A 185 -18.36 -0.31 10.04
C LEU A 185 -18.84 0.92 9.28
N ASN A 186 -19.79 1.65 9.85
CA ASN A 186 -20.16 2.98 9.37
C ASN A 186 -18.99 3.95 9.64
N LYS A 187 -18.58 4.73 8.62
CA LYS A 187 -17.37 5.57 8.71
C LYS A 187 -17.47 6.72 9.71
N ASP A 188 -18.69 7.18 10.02
CA ASP A 188 -18.92 8.37 10.85
C ASP A 188 -19.12 8.02 12.32
N SER A 189 -19.66 6.83 12.61
CA SER A 189 -20.03 6.40 13.96
C SER A 189 -19.21 5.21 14.48
N GLY A 190 -18.59 4.43 13.59
CA GLY A 190 -18.00 3.14 13.93
C GLY A 190 -19.04 2.02 14.13
N GLU A 191 -20.34 2.29 13.99
CA GLU A 191 -21.37 1.26 14.18
C GLU A 191 -21.20 0.12 13.17
N MET A 192 -21.23 -1.12 13.67
CA MET A 192 -21.12 -2.31 12.83
C MET A 192 -22.31 -2.41 11.86
N ILE A 193 -22.01 -2.48 10.56
CA ILE A 193 -22.99 -2.73 9.49
C ILE A 193 -23.19 -4.24 9.32
N TRP A 194 -22.09 -4.99 9.20
CA TRP A 194 -22.09 -6.45 9.13
C TRP A 194 -20.73 -7.00 9.57
N LYS A 195 -20.71 -8.27 9.97
CA LYS A 195 -19.49 -9.03 10.28
C LYS A 195 -19.57 -10.44 9.73
N SER A 196 -18.41 -11.01 9.44
CA SER A 196 -18.27 -12.41 9.08
C SER A 196 -18.18 -13.33 10.30
N ALA A 197 -18.13 -14.64 10.07
CA ALA A 197 -17.92 -15.62 11.14
C ALA A 197 -16.50 -15.54 11.71
N ASP A 198 -16.36 -15.89 12.99
CA ASP A 198 -15.05 -16.06 13.64
C ASP A 198 -14.30 -17.26 13.04
N LYS A 199 -13.36 -16.94 12.14
CA LYS A 199 -12.31 -17.83 11.64
C LYS A 199 -11.10 -16.98 11.29
N ASP A 200 -9.96 -17.66 11.09
CA ASP A 200 -8.69 -17.02 10.77
C ASP A 200 -8.81 -16.07 9.55
N ALA A 201 -8.56 -14.79 9.81
CA ALA A 201 -8.42 -13.75 8.79
C ALA A 201 -7.15 -13.93 7.96
N GLY A 202 -7.08 -13.28 6.81
CA GLY A 202 -5.82 -13.13 6.09
C GLY A 202 -5.09 -11.87 6.51
N TYR A 203 -4.05 -11.51 5.77
CA TYR A 203 -3.22 -10.35 6.07
C TYR A 203 -3.34 -9.24 5.01
N SER A 204 -3.90 -9.55 3.84
CA SER A 204 -4.10 -8.59 2.76
C SER A 204 -5.14 -7.51 3.11
N SER A 205 -5.00 -6.34 2.52
CA SER A 205 -6.05 -5.32 2.48
C SER A 205 -7.15 -5.71 1.49
N MET A 206 -8.33 -5.12 1.65
CA MET A 206 -9.43 -5.32 0.70
C MET A 206 -9.25 -4.47 -0.56
N VAL A 207 -9.57 -5.04 -1.72
CA VAL A 207 -9.45 -4.38 -3.01
C VAL A 207 -10.82 -4.29 -3.70
N PRO A 208 -11.29 -3.10 -4.12
CA PRO A 208 -12.52 -2.97 -4.88
C PRO A 208 -12.50 -3.72 -6.20
N ILE A 209 -13.62 -4.33 -6.56
CA ILE A 209 -13.83 -4.99 -7.85
C ILE A 209 -15.24 -4.71 -8.36
N GLN A 210 -15.39 -4.64 -9.68
CA GLN A 210 -16.70 -4.67 -10.35
C GLN A 210 -16.96 -6.06 -10.88
N GLN A 211 -18.03 -6.70 -10.41
CA GLN A 211 -18.47 -8.00 -10.89
C GLN A 211 -19.92 -7.92 -11.33
N GLN A 212 -20.17 -8.21 -12.62
CA GLN A 212 -21.52 -8.13 -13.22
C GLN A 212 -22.19 -6.77 -13.00
N GLY A 213 -21.41 -5.68 -13.12
CA GLY A 213 -21.88 -4.31 -12.93
C GLY A 213 -22.21 -3.92 -11.48
N LYS A 214 -21.85 -4.76 -10.51
CA LYS A 214 -22.03 -4.48 -9.08
C LYS A 214 -20.68 -4.39 -8.38
N ALA A 215 -20.54 -3.36 -7.55
CA ALA A 215 -19.38 -3.18 -6.71
C ALA A 215 -19.30 -4.29 -5.63
N ALA A 216 -18.09 -4.75 -5.38
CA ALA A 216 -17.75 -5.73 -4.37
C ALA A 216 -16.30 -5.49 -3.95
N VAL A 217 -15.80 -6.28 -3.00
CA VAL A 217 -14.38 -6.28 -2.62
C VAL A 217 -13.81 -7.69 -2.68
N VAL A 218 -12.53 -7.80 -2.97
CA VAL A 218 -11.76 -9.04 -3.04
C VAL A 218 -10.53 -8.96 -2.13
N PHE A 219 -10.22 -10.05 -1.43
CA PHE A 219 -9.08 -10.14 -0.51
C PHE A 219 -8.75 -11.60 -0.19
N GLY A 220 -7.57 -11.84 0.39
CA GLY A 220 -7.19 -13.13 0.97
C GLY A 220 -7.66 -13.26 2.41
N SER A 221 -8.37 -14.33 2.73
CA SER A 221 -8.49 -14.86 4.10
C SER A 221 -7.40 -15.90 4.37
N ALA A 222 -7.33 -16.51 5.55
CA ALA A 222 -6.29 -17.51 5.85
C ALA A 222 -6.28 -18.72 4.91
N ARG A 223 -7.41 -19.04 4.26
CA ARG A 223 -7.58 -20.30 3.51
C ARG A 223 -8.10 -20.11 2.09
N SER A 224 -8.37 -18.89 1.66
CA SER A 224 -9.03 -18.60 0.38
C SER A 224 -8.78 -17.16 -0.06
N TYR A 225 -8.97 -16.88 -1.34
CA TYR A 225 -9.36 -15.56 -1.79
C TYR A 225 -10.89 -15.51 -1.89
N LEU A 226 -11.48 -14.42 -1.41
CA LEU A 226 -12.92 -14.22 -1.31
C LEU A 226 -13.32 -12.96 -2.06
N CYS A 227 -14.54 -12.94 -2.57
CA CYS A 227 -15.21 -11.72 -2.95
C CYS A 227 -16.54 -11.61 -2.23
N VAL A 228 -16.80 -10.44 -1.65
CA VAL A 228 -18.00 -10.17 -0.85
C VAL A 228 -18.65 -8.86 -1.28
N GLU A 229 -19.95 -8.79 -1.07
CA GLU A 229 -20.72 -7.55 -1.19
C GLU A 229 -20.31 -6.51 -0.14
N ILE A 230 -20.15 -5.26 -0.55
CA ILE A 230 -19.78 -4.14 0.34
C ILE A 230 -20.85 -3.90 1.41
N ASP A 231 -22.13 -3.97 1.05
CA ASP A 231 -23.22 -3.56 1.93
C ASP A 231 -23.68 -4.67 2.90
N SER A 232 -23.35 -5.93 2.61
CA SER A 232 -23.92 -7.09 3.32
C SER A 232 -22.88 -8.11 3.81
N GLY A 233 -21.65 -8.06 3.31
CA GLY A 233 -20.63 -9.07 3.55
C GLY A 233 -20.94 -10.43 2.91
N LYS A 234 -22.01 -10.52 2.11
CA LYS A 234 -22.40 -11.77 1.46
C LYS A 234 -21.35 -12.19 0.46
N GLU A 235 -20.86 -13.43 0.61
CA GLU A 235 -19.95 -14.04 -0.33
C GLU A 235 -20.57 -14.16 -1.72
N ARG A 236 -19.83 -13.68 -2.72
CA ARG A 236 -20.13 -13.83 -4.14
C ARG A 236 -19.42 -15.02 -4.73
N TRP A 237 -18.17 -15.22 -4.33
CA TRP A 237 -17.38 -16.37 -4.72
C TRP A 237 -16.19 -16.58 -3.79
N ARG A 238 -15.61 -17.77 -3.88
CA ARG A 238 -14.43 -18.20 -3.13
C ARG A 238 -13.51 -19.05 -3.98
N GLN A 239 -12.22 -18.73 -3.95
CA GLN A 239 -11.16 -19.58 -4.47
C GLN A 239 -10.32 -20.13 -3.31
N ARG A 240 -10.42 -21.43 -3.05
CA ARG A 240 -9.58 -22.10 -2.05
C ARG A 240 -8.10 -21.87 -2.37
N TRP A 241 -7.37 -21.36 -1.37
CA TRP A 241 -5.97 -20.99 -1.48
C TRP A 241 -5.28 -21.19 -0.13
N LEU A 242 -4.60 -22.33 0.00
CA LEU A 242 -3.93 -22.70 1.24
C LEU A 242 -2.45 -22.37 1.14
N THR A 243 -1.96 -21.65 2.14
CA THR A 243 -0.55 -21.34 2.37
C THR A 243 -0.13 -21.91 3.72
N THR A 244 1.17 -22.05 3.91
CA THR A 244 1.72 -22.29 5.25
C THR A 244 1.31 -21.11 6.14
N PHE A 245 0.87 -21.41 7.36
CA PHE A 245 0.39 -20.45 8.36
C PHE A 245 -0.83 -19.59 7.95
N GLY A 246 -1.48 -19.89 6.82
CA GLY A 246 -2.56 -19.05 6.30
C GLY A 246 -2.09 -17.66 5.86
N CYS A 247 -0.80 -17.48 5.60
CA CYS A 247 -0.22 -16.20 5.22
C CYS A 247 -0.57 -15.86 3.76
N ASN A 248 -1.71 -15.17 3.58
CA ASN A 248 -2.14 -14.53 2.35
C ASN A 248 -2.06 -13.01 2.56
N ALA A 249 -0.84 -12.45 2.47
CA ALA A 249 -0.56 -11.05 2.77
C ALA A 249 -0.57 -10.13 1.56
N ALA A 250 -0.19 -10.62 0.39
CA ALA A 250 -0.24 -9.82 -0.83
C ALA A 250 -1.69 -9.58 -1.28
N ASP A 251 -2.02 -8.31 -1.54
CA ASP A 251 -3.31 -7.88 -2.05
C ASP A 251 -3.55 -8.47 -3.45
N PRO A 252 -4.79 -8.87 -3.76
CA PRO A 252 -5.15 -9.27 -5.12
C PRO A 252 -5.03 -8.08 -6.08
N ILE A 253 -4.51 -8.32 -7.29
CA ILE A 253 -4.47 -7.31 -8.35
C ILE A 253 -5.65 -7.52 -9.28
N VAL A 254 -6.57 -6.54 -9.33
CA VAL A 254 -7.72 -6.55 -10.24
C VAL A 254 -7.29 -6.02 -11.61
N ALA A 255 -7.46 -6.82 -12.65
CA ALA A 255 -7.11 -6.50 -14.04
C ALA A 255 -8.31 -6.81 -14.96
N GLY A 256 -9.18 -5.82 -15.13
CA GLY A 256 -10.45 -5.99 -15.84
C GLY A 256 -11.32 -7.04 -15.15
N GLU A 257 -11.68 -8.09 -15.88
CA GLU A 257 -12.48 -9.22 -15.36
C GLU A 257 -11.64 -10.35 -14.75
N SER A 258 -10.34 -10.10 -14.51
CA SER A 258 -9.44 -11.07 -13.91
C SER A 258 -8.82 -10.54 -12.62
N VAL A 259 -8.44 -11.45 -11.74
CA VAL A 259 -7.77 -11.17 -10.48
C VAL A 259 -6.49 -12.00 -10.44
N PHE A 260 -5.34 -11.33 -10.34
CA PHE A 260 -4.07 -11.98 -10.07
C PHE A 260 -3.89 -12.09 -8.55
N VAL A 261 -3.51 -13.28 -8.09
CA VAL A 261 -3.25 -13.59 -6.68
C VAL A 261 -1.89 -14.27 -6.55
N SER A 262 -1.20 -14.03 -5.44
CA SER A 262 0.16 -14.52 -5.23
C SER A 262 0.42 -14.68 -3.73
N SER A 263 1.16 -15.72 -3.36
CA SER A 263 1.60 -15.91 -1.98
C SER A 263 2.98 -16.57 -1.92
N GLY A 264 3.73 -16.27 -0.87
CA GLY A 264 5.00 -16.91 -0.52
C GLY A 264 4.84 -18.36 -0.07
N TYR A 265 5.81 -18.87 0.67
CA TYR A 265 5.80 -20.21 1.26
C TYR A 265 5.58 -21.33 0.23
N ASN A 266 6.29 -21.26 -0.89
CA ASN A 266 6.24 -22.22 -1.99
C ASN A 266 4.85 -22.32 -2.68
N ARG A 267 3.97 -21.33 -2.48
CA ARG A 267 2.59 -21.37 -2.99
C ARG A 267 2.48 -20.97 -4.46
N GLY A 268 3.12 -19.88 -4.86
CA GLY A 268 3.03 -19.37 -6.23
C GLY A 268 1.93 -18.34 -6.42
N SER A 269 1.48 -18.24 -7.66
CA SER A 269 0.50 -17.27 -8.13
C SER A 269 -0.50 -17.90 -9.10
N ALA A 270 -1.59 -17.18 -9.33
CA ALA A 270 -2.62 -17.55 -10.29
C ALA A 270 -3.29 -16.31 -10.89
N LEU A 271 -3.75 -16.44 -12.12
CA LEU A 271 -4.73 -15.52 -12.69
C LEU A 271 -6.10 -16.19 -12.70
N LEU A 272 -7.09 -15.52 -12.11
CA LEU A 272 -8.45 -15.99 -11.96
C LEU A 272 -9.37 -15.10 -12.79
N ARG A 273 -10.16 -15.66 -13.71
CA ARG A 273 -11.24 -14.92 -14.38
C ARG A 273 -12.48 -14.95 -13.50
N THR A 274 -13.02 -13.77 -13.18
CA THR A 274 -14.09 -13.59 -12.17
C THR A 274 -15.35 -12.91 -12.73
N ALA A 275 -15.51 -12.78 -14.06
CA ALA A 275 -16.68 -12.15 -14.68
C ALA A 275 -18.03 -12.80 -14.30
N ASP A 276 -18.09 -14.13 -14.27
CA ASP A 276 -19.35 -14.90 -14.36
C ASP A 276 -19.71 -15.66 -13.08
N GLY A 277 -19.35 -15.14 -11.89
CA GLY A 277 -19.56 -15.82 -10.61
C GLY A 277 -18.29 -16.50 -10.11
N ASP A 278 -18.31 -17.84 -9.98
CA ASP A 278 -17.17 -18.61 -9.47
C ASP A 278 -15.91 -18.43 -10.33
N PRO A 279 -14.74 -18.19 -9.70
CA PRO A 279 -13.48 -18.00 -10.38
C PRO A 279 -13.10 -19.17 -11.28
N LYS A 280 -12.72 -18.86 -12.51
CA LYS A 280 -12.06 -19.81 -13.42
C LYS A 280 -10.58 -19.53 -13.44
N VAL A 281 -9.78 -20.53 -13.08
CA VAL A 281 -8.31 -20.43 -13.16
C VAL A 281 -7.92 -20.33 -14.63
N VAL A 282 -7.29 -19.21 -15.02
CA VAL A 282 -6.70 -19.01 -16.34
C VAL A 282 -5.34 -19.72 -16.39
N TRP A 283 -4.50 -19.47 -15.38
CA TRP A 283 -3.23 -20.16 -15.18
C TRP A 283 -2.83 -20.19 -13.71
N LYS A 284 -1.89 -21.08 -13.37
CA LYS A 284 -1.22 -21.18 -12.07
C LYS A 284 0.28 -21.35 -12.33
N SER A 285 1.10 -20.74 -11.48
CA SER A 285 2.55 -20.73 -11.65
C SER A 285 3.24 -20.64 -10.29
N LYS A 286 4.47 -21.14 -10.19
CA LYS A 286 5.38 -20.86 -9.06
C LYS A 286 6.33 -19.72 -9.35
N GLU A 287 6.23 -19.11 -10.53
CA GLU A 287 7.17 -18.10 -10.99
C GLU A 287 6.99 -16.73 -10.33
N MET A 288 5.96 -16.52 -9.51
CA MET A 288 5.85 -15.33 -8.66
C MET A 288 5.26 -15.76 -7.32
N GLN A 289 5.94 -15.39 -6.24
CA GLN A 289 5.66 -15.81 -4.87
C GLN A 289 5.80 -14.59 -3.98
N ASN A 290 4.71 -13.84 -3.82
CA ASN A 290 4.72 -12.64 -2.99
C ASN A 290 4.46 -13.02 -1.54
N GLN A 291 5.50 -13.05 -0.72
CA GLN A 291 5.33 -13.36 0.71
C GLN A 291 4.61 -12.22 1.44
N LEU A 292 5.14 -11.00 1.37
CA LEU A 292 4.64 -9.82 2.09
C LEU A 292 4.25 -8.69 1.14
N SER A 293 5.12 -8.35 0.19
CA SER A 293 4.92 -7.21 -0.71
C SER A 293 4.08 -7.58 -1.93
N THR A 294 3.09 -6.75 -2.23
CA THR A 294 2.18 -6.95 -3.37
C THR A 294 2.81 -6.42 -4.66
N SER A 295 2.75 -7.21 -5.73
CA SER A 295 3.24 -6.82 -7.05
C SER A 295 2.55 -5.57 -7.63
N ILE A 296 3.17 -4.97 -8.65
CA ILE A 296 2.69 -3.82 -9.41
C ILE A 296 2.32 -4.25 -10.83
N LEU A 297 1.16 -3.83 -11.33
CA LEU A 297 0.72 -4.12 -12.70
C LEU A 297 0.88 -2.88 -13.59
N ILE A 298 1.77 -2.96 -14.57
CA ILE A 298 1.98 -1.90 -15.56
C ILE A 298 1.96 -2.51 -16.95
N ASN A 299 1.12 -1.99 -17.84
CA ASN A 299 1.06 -2.36 -19.26
C ASN A 299 0.91 -3.88 -19.54
N GLY A 300 0.17 -4.60 -18.69
CA GLY A 300 -0.04 -6.05 -18.84
C GLY A 300 1.09 -6.93 -18.29
N PHE A 301 2.05 -6.32 -17.59
CA PHE A 301 3.14 -7.02 -16.92
C PHE A 301 3.09 -6.80 -15.40
N VAL A 302 3.35 -7.87 -14.66
CA VAL A 302 3.38 -7.89 -13.19
C VAL A 302 4.84 -7.82 -12.76
N TYR A 303 5.19 -6.75 -12.07
CA TYR A 303 6.50 -6.53 -11.47
C TYR A 303 6.41 -6.79 -9.98
N GLY A 304 7.19 -7.70 -9.45
CA GLY A 304 7.03 -8.10 -8.06
C GLY A 304 8.24 -8.82 -7.49
N ILE A 305 8.13 -9.06 -6.19
CA ILE A 305 9.16 -9.74 -5.41
C ILE A 305 8.82 -11.22 -5.37
N HIS A 306 9.69 -12.03 -5.97
CA HIS A 306 9.61 -13.48 -5.93
C HIS A 306 10.48 -14.02 -4.79
N GLY A 307 9.88 -14.80 -3.91
CA GLY A 307 10.58 -15.52 -2.84
C GLY A 307 10.07 -15.13 -1.46
N ASP A 308 10.65 -15.79 -0.46
CA ASP A 308 10.42 -15.48 0.95
C ASP A 308 11.66 -14.73 1.48
N VAL A 309 11.46 -13.70 2.30
CA VAL A 309 12.50 -12.78 2.79
C VAL A 309 13.69 -13.51 3.41
N ASP A 310 13.46 -14.60 4.16
CA ASP A 310 14.53 -15.37 4.81
C ASP A 310 15.21 -16.40 3.88
N ALA A 311 14.60 -16.71 2.74
CA ALA A 311 15.10 -17.69 1.77
C ALA A 311 15.83 -17.03 0.59
N GLY A 312 15.80 -15.71 0.51
CA GLY A 312 16.29 -14.92 -0.62
C GLY A 312 15.16 -14.55 -1.58
N THR A 313 15.22 -13.30 -2.03
CA THR A 313 14.21 -12.70 -2.91
C THR A 313 14.84 -12.24 -4.22
N GLN A 314 14.00 -12.14 -5.26
CA GLN A 314 14.38 -11.66 -6.58
C GLN A 314 13.34 -10.66 -7.07
N LEU A 315 13.79 -9.65 -7.82
CA LEU A 315 12.87 -8.79 -8.56
C LEU A 315 12.52 -9.50 -9.87
N ARG A 316 11.24 -9.58 -10.21
CA ARG A 316 10.81 -10.34 -11.38
C ARG A 316 9.67 -9.66 -12.13
N CYS A 317 9.68 -9.80 -13.46
CA CYS A 317 8.61 -9.36 -14.34
C CYS A 317 7.94 -10.57 -14.99
N LEU A 318 6.61 -10.65 -14.90
CA LEU A 318 5.79 -11.67 -15.55
C LEU A 318 4.84 -11.03 -16.54
N LYS A 319 4.56 -11.72 -17.64
CA LYS A 319 3.43 -11.39 -18.50
C LYS A 319 2.12 -11.84 -17.84
N LEU A 320 1.25 -10.90 -17.47
CA LEU A 320 0.01 -11.20 -16.72
C LEU A 320 -0.85 -12.25 -17.44
N ALA A 321 -0.97 -12.15 -18.77
CA ALA A 321 -1.86 -13.01 -19.55
C ALA A 321 -1.46 -14.50 -19.54
N THR A 322 -0.15 -14.81 -19.39
CA THR A 322 0.38 -16.18 -19.51
C THR A 322 1.03 -16.70 -18.24
N GLY A 323 1.45 -15.82 -17.33
CA GLY A 323 2.23 -16.18 -16.15
C GLY A 323 3.71 -16.50 -16.45
N GLU A 324 4.15 -16.27 -17.70
CA GLU A 324 5.53 -16.48 -18.12
C GLU A 324 6.44 -15.37 -17.60
N VAL A 325 7.65 -15.74 -17.17
CA VAL A 325 8.69 -14.80 -16.75
C VAL A 325 9.25 -14.10 -17.98
N ALA A 326 9.16 -12.77 -17.98
CA ALA A 326 9.82 -11.94 -18.98
C ALA A 326 11.30 -11.74 -18.64
N TRP A 327 11.60 -11.46 -17.37
CA TRP A 327 12.97 -11.40 -16.83
C TRP A 327 12.95 -11.57 -15.31
N SER A 328 14.12 -11.89 -14.74
CA SER A 328 14.38 -11.99 -13.31
C SER A 328 15.72 -11.33 -13.01
N GLU A 329 15.82 -10.67 -11.85
CA GLU A 329 17.01 -9.99 -11.36
C GLU A 329 17.28 -10.42 -9.91
N ASP A 330 18.50 -10.87 -9.63
CA ASP A 330 18.90 -11.50 -8.37
C ASP A 330 20.22 -10.98 -7.79
N SER A 331 20.76 -9.89 -8.32
CA SER A 331 21.97 -9.23 -7.79
C SER A 331 21.75 -8.47 -6.47
N PHE A 332 20.50 -8.30 -6.04
CA PHE A 332 20.11 -7.71 -4.75
C PHE A 332 18.87 -8.41 -4.19
N GLN A 333 18.57 -8.19 -2.91
CA GLN A 333 17.46 -8.84 -2.21
C GLN A 333 16.32 -7.83 -1.95
N PRO A 334 15.35 -7.68 -2.87
CA PRO A 334 14.22 -6.76 -2.68
C PRO A 334 13.28 -7.25 -1.59
N SER A 335 12.72 -6.34 -0.81
CA SER A 335 11.74 -6.63 0.24
C SER A 335 10.41 -5.90 0.03
N ALA A 336 10.44 -4.71 -0.57
CA ALA A 336 9.24 -3.94 -0.87
C ALA A 336 9.33 -3.19 -2.20
N ILE A 337 8.19 -2.94 -2.83
CA ILE A 337 8.09 -2.30 -4.15
C ILE A 337 6.92 -1.31 -4.22
N ALA A 338 7.15 -0.20 -4.91
CA ALA A 338 6.15 0.71 -5.45
C ALA A 338 6.56 1.10 -6.88
N ALA A 339 5.78 1.96 -7.52
CA ALA A 339 6.15 2.57 -8.79
C ALA A 339 5.75 4.04 -8.85
N ALA A 340 6.37 4.77 -9.76
CA ALA A 340 5.95 6.11 -10.14
C ALA A 340 6.21 6.33 -11.62
N GLY A 341 5.17 6.71 -12.37
CA GLY A 341 5.23 6.77 -13.82
C GLY A 341 5.62 5.42 -14.44
N ASP A 342 6.74 5.39 -15.16
CA ASP A 342 7.29 4.21 -15.84
C ASP A 342 8.49 3.57 -15.10
N ARG A 343 8.67 3.89 -13.82
CA ARG A 343 9.79 3.39 -13.00
C ARG A 343 9.28 2.66 -11.76
N LEU A 344 9.99 1.61 -11.39
CA LEU A 344 9.86 0.89 -10.13
C LEU A 344 10.73 1.55 -9.07
N ILE A 345 10.20 1.62 -7.85
CA ILE A 345 10.89 2.05 -6.64
C ILE A 345 10.96 0.83 -5.74
N VAL A 346 12.15 0.28 -5.56
CA VAL A 346 12.36 -0.98 -4.84
C VAL A 346 13.27 -0.72 -3.64
N ILE A 347 12.87 -1.24 -2.49
CA ILE A 347 13.68 -1.21 -1.27
C ILE A 347 14.20 -2.62 -1.03
N THR A 348 15.49 -2.75 -0.74
CA THR A 348 16.08 -4.02 -0.32
C THR A 348 15.81 -4.29 1.15
N ASN A 349 15.92 -5.55 1.55
CA ASN A 349 15.75 -5.95 2.94
C ASN A 349 16.70 -5.17 3.89
N GLU A 350 17.88 -4.77 3.40
CA GLU A 350 18.91 -4.02 4.12
C GLU A 350 18.87 -2.49 3.87
N GLY A 351 17.76 -1.94 3.36
CA GLY A 351 17.58 -0.48 3.31
C GLY A 351 18.28 0.22 2.15
N GLN A 352 18.53 -0.48 1.05
CA GLN A 352 19.01 0.13 -0.18
C GLN A 352 17.84 0.47 -1.12
N LEU A 353 17.90 1.65 -1.72
CA LEU A 353 16.98 2.11 -2.77
C LEU A 353 17.48 1.67 -4.14
N VAL A 354 16.62 1.01 -4.89
CA VAL A 354 16.78 0.71 -6.31
C VAL A 354 15.69 1.41 -7.10
N ILE A 355 16.09 2.17 -8.12
CA ILE A 355 15.18 2.71 -9.13
C ILE A 355 15.46 1.98 -10.44
N ALA A 356 14.42 1.41 -11.05
CA ALA A 356 14.54 0.66 -12.30
C ALA A 356 13.41 1.02 -13.26
N LYS A 357 13.60 0.87 -14.57
CA LYS A 357 12.48 1.05 -15.51
C LYS A 357 11.50 -0.12 -15.43
N ALA A 358 10.21 0.18 -15.50
CA ALA A 358 9.12 -0.79 -15.62
C ALA A 358 8.96 -1.26 -17.08
N THR A 359 9.98 -1.94 -17.60
CA THR A 359 10.02 -2.50 -18.96
C THR A 359 9.89 -4.02 -18.92
N SER A 360 9.26 -4.60 -19.95
CA SER A 360 9.12 -6.05 -20.07
C SER A 360 10.26 -6.73 -20.84
N LYS A 361 11.24 -5.98 -21.35
CA LYS A 361 12.28 -6.53 -22.24
C LYS A 361 13.42 -7.18 -21.47
N GLU A 362 13.96 -6.45 -20.51
CA GLU A 362 15.06 -6.86 -19.63
C GLU A 362 15.03 -5.98 -18.38
N TYR A 363 15.78 -6.36 -17.35
CA TYR A 363 15.97 -5.49 -16.20
C TYR A 363 16.87 -4.30 -16.58
N GLU A 364 16.36 -3.09 -16.37
CA GLU A 364 17.10 -1.83 -16.57
C GLU A 364 17.17 -1.07 -15.24
N GLY A 365 18.04 -1.53 -14.34
CA GLY A 365 18.34 -0.86 -13.06
C GLY A 365 19.17 0.40 -13.27
N LEU A 366 18.78 1.49 -12.61
CA LEU A 366 19.44 2.79 -12.77
C LEU A 366 20.45 3.05 -11.65
N SER A 367 20.16 2.68 -10.41
CA SER A 367 21.05 2.93 -9.26
C SER A 367 20.71 2.06 -8.05
N LEU A 368 21.70 1.83 -7.17
CA LEU A 368 21.55 1.20 -5.84
C LEU A 368 22.16 2.15 -4.80
N HIS A 369 21.35 2.67 -3.87
CA HIS A 369 21.79 3.63 -2.86
C HIS A 369 21.46 3.16 -1.45
N PRO A 370 22.42 3.03 -0.52
CA PRO A 370 22.08 2.86 0.90
C PRO A 370 21.42 4.14 1.41
N ILE A 371 20.19 4.04 1.91
CA ILE A 371 19.39 5.20 2.32
C ILE A 371 18.89 5.12 3.75
N ILE A 372 18.85 3.92 4.33
CA ILE A 372 18.38 3.65 5.68
C ILE A 372 19.10 2.41 6.19
N ASP A 373 19.37 2.36 7.49
CA ASP A 373 19.92 1.17 8.14
C ASP A 373 18.77 0.30 8.67
N GLY A 374 19.04 -0.99 8.91
CA GLY A 374 18.06 -1.91 9.47
C GLY A 374 17.15 -2.57 8.43
N LYS A 375 16.31 -3.48 8.93
CA LYS A 375 15.44 -4.33 8.12
C LYS A 375 14.28 -3.50 7.56
N CYS A 376 14.02 -3.54 6.27
CA CYS A 376 12.97 -2.73 5.63
C CYS A 376 11.93 -3.62 4.95
N TRP A 377 10.71 -3.73 5.49
CA TRP A 377 9.60 -4.48 4.85
C TRP A 377 8.43 -3.58 4.42
N THR A 378 8.51 -2.29 4.72
CA THR A 378 7.46 -1.31 4.40
C THR A 378 7.58 -0.88 2.94
N SER A 379 6.46 -0.86 2.22
CA SER A 379 6.44 -0.35 0.84
C SER A 379 6.76 1.15 0.82
N PRO A 380 7.67 1.60 -0.07
CA PRO A 380 8.01 3.01 -0.17
C PRO A 380 6.80 3.84 -0.61
N THR A 381 6.75 5.09 -0.17
CA THR A 381 5.71 6.05 -0.58
C THR A 381 6.35 7.25 -1.26
N LEU A 382 5.98 7.52 -2.51
CA LEU A 382 6.38 8.74 -3.22
C LEU A 382 5.18 9.67 -3.29
N SER A 383 5.33 10.88 -2.75
CA SER A 383 4.32 11.94 -2.79
C SER A 383 5.03 13.29 -2.81
N ASP A 384 4.66 14.16 -3.75
CA ASP A 384 5.25 15.50 -3.96
C ASP A 384 6.77 15.50 -4.13
N GLY A 385 7.28 14.49 -4.83
CA GLY A 385 8.71 14.26 -5.05
C GLY A 385 9.48 13.93 -3.78
N LEU A 386 8.79 13.65 -2.66
CA LEU A 386 9.38 13.16 -1.43
C LEU A 386 9.15 11.66 -1.34
N LEU A 387 10.23 10.91 -1.13
CA LEU A 387 10.21 9.47 -0.96
C LEU A 387 10.36 9.13 0.52
N TYR A 388 9.36 8.46 1.08
CA TYR A 388 9.34 7.99 2.47
C TYR A 388 9.68 6.50 2.52
N VAL A 389 10.68 6.17 3.33
CA VAL A 389 11.15 4.79 3.55
C VAL A 389 11.34 4.55 5.04
N ARG A 390 10.93 3.37 5.51
CA ARG A 390 10.94 3.00 6.91
C ARG A 390 11.64 1.66 7.13
N SER A 391 12.48 1.61 8.16
CA SER A 391 12.98 0.37 8.74
C SER A 391 12.08 -0.09 9.88
N ILE A 392 12.11 -1.39 10.17
CA ILE A 392 11.21 -2.01 11.14
C ILE A 392 11.48 -1.54 12.56
N ASP A 393 12.71 -1.18 12.90
CA ASP A 393 13.11 -0.65 14.21
C ASP A 393 12.62 0.79 14.46
N GLY A 394 12.09 1.46 13.44
CA GLY A 394 11.35 2.71 13.59
C GLY A 394 11.99 3.94 12.94
N GLU A 395 13.14 3.82 12.28
CA GLU A 395 13.66 4.92 11.47
C GLU A 395 12.72 5.17 10.27
N LEU A 396 12.20 6.39 10.16
CA LEU A 396 11.52 6.91 8.99
C LEU A 396 12.41 7.96 8.33
N THR A 397 12.89 7.67 7.13
CA THR A 397 13.71 8.57 6.32
C THR A 397 12.90 9.17 5.18
N CYS A 398 12.98 10.50 5.03
CA CYS A 398 12.45 11.24 3.90
C CYS A 398 13.58 11.65 2.96
N LEU A 399 13.49 11.26 1.70
CA LEU A 399 14.40 11.62 0.63
C LEU A 399 13.77 12.65 -0.30
N ASP A 400 14.55 13.67 -0.66
CA ASP A 400 14.14 14.66 -1.64
C ASP A 400 14.51 14.19 -3.05
N LEU A 401 13.51 13.76 -3.82
CA LEU A 401 13.65 13.32 -5.22
C LEU A 401 13.12 14.34 -6.21
N ARG A 402 12.77 15.56 -5.78
CA ARG A 402 12.33 16.59 -6.71
C ARG A 402 13.44 16.91 -7.70
N THR A 403 13.08 16.98 -8.98
CA THR A 403 13.99 17.51 -10.00
C THR A 403 14.28 18.97 -9.62
N SER A 404 15.54 19.37 -9.74
CA SER A 404 15.93 20.76 -9.51
C SER A 404 15.31 21.60 -10.63
N SER A 405 14.09 22.09 -10.43
CA SER A 405 13.51 23.13 -11.27
C SER A 405 14.32 24.41 -11.08
N GLN A 406 14.98 24.85 -12.14
CA GLN A 406 15.68 26.11 -12.37
C GLN A 406 15.61 27.19 -11.25
N ASN A 407 16.81 27.54 -10.75
CA ASN A 407 17.19 28.73 -9.98
C ASN A 407 16.57 28.96 -8.60
#